data_AF-A0A1G0VC42-F1
#
_entry.id   AF-A0A1G0VC42-F1
#
_cell.length_a   1.000
_cell.length_b   1.000
_cell.length_c   1.000
_cell.angle_alpha   90.00
_cell.angle_beta   90.00
_cell.angle_gamma   90.00
#
_symmetry.space_group_name_H-M   'P 1'
#
loop_
_entity.id
_entity.type
_entity.pdbx_description
1 polymer ?
#
loop_
_entity_poly.entity_id
_entity_poly.type
_entity_poly.pdbx_seq_one_letter_code
_entity_poly.pdbx_strand_id
1 'polypeptide(L)'
;MKKNLPEKELGENTFEVIISYEDISIDINEIEILLGYQSNQIPEHFSNLIGSAITDLRKKINIRAGYRILNTKQKAGNSSGLLIGDKFFNLGKIVTGFLKRSESMAVFCVTIGSEMESYSKELIRNGDPLLGYVYDTVASEAVESSANVLHDHITEQMRKSGFKVTNGYSPGYCNWKVDEQHLLFSLLPGNFCGISLTEMALMQPIKSISGIIGGGHNVKFSDYSCDECTIKDCTQRLINDSKKNKLRILHSTK
;
A
#
# COMPACT_ATOMS: atom_id res chain seq x y z
N MET A 1 -14.24 17.09 -1.45
CA MET A 1 -13.78 17.15 -2.86
C MET A 1 -12.51 16.32 -2.94
N LYS A 2 -12.47 15.26 -3.77
CA LYS A 2 -11.23 14.49 -3.97
C LYS A 2 -10.22 15.35 -4.74
N LYS A 3 -9.01 15.47 -4.22
CA LYS A 3 -7.94 16.33 -4.75
C LYS A 3 -7.36 15.64 -5.99
N ASN A 4 -7.41 16.29 -7.15
CA ASN A 4 -6.71 15.80 -8.34
C ASN A 4 -5.22 16.14 -8.16
N LEU A 5 -4.39 15.13 -7.94
CA LEU A 5 -2.96 15.33 -7.69
C LEU A 5 -2.25 15.66 -9.01
N PRO A 6 -1.20 16.50 -8.98
CA PRO A 6 -0.35 16.70 -10.14
C PRO A 6 0.35 15.39 -10.51
N GLU A 7 0.36 15.07 -11.81
CA GLU A 7 1.12 13.93 -12.34
C GLU A 7 1.90 14.34 -13.58
N LYS A 8 2.99 13.62 -13.83
CA LYS A 8 3.87 13.79 -14.98
C LYS A 8 3.96 12.47 -15.73
N GLU A 9 3.63 12.47 -17.01
CA GLU A 9 3.83 11.30 -17.87
C GLU A 9 5.33 11.18 -18.24
N LEU A 10 5.87 9.99 -18.04
CA LEU A 10 7.26 9.63 -18.35
C LEU A 10 7.39 8.83 -19.67
N GLY A 11 6.26 8.53 -20.31
CA GLY A 11 6.17 7.71 -21.52
C GLY A 11 5.66 6.30 -21.25
N GLU A 12 5.24 5.60 -22.31
CA GLU A 12 4.73 4.22 -22.26
C GLU A 12 3.59 4.00 -21.23
N ASN A 13 2.70 4.99 -21.08
CA ASN A 13 1.65 5.03 -20.07
C ASN A 13 2.18 4.91 -18.62
N THR A 14 3.35 5.48 -18.36
CA THR A 14 3.98 5.56 -17.03
C THR A 14 3.86 6.98 -16.50
N PHE A 15 3.46 7.12 -15.24
CA PHE A 15 3.16 8.39 -14.60
C PHE A 15 3.85 8.48 -13.23
N GLU A 16 4.49 9.60 -12.97
CA GLU A 16 4.95 10.01 -11.64
C GLU A 16 3.88 10.91 -11.02
N VAL A 17 3.50 10.65 -9.76
CA VAL A 17 2.47 11.40 -9.05
C VAL A 17 3.11 12.18 -7.92
N ILE A 18 2.82 13.48 -7.85
CA ILE A 18 3.33 14.36 -6.80
C ILE A 18 2.39 14.27 -5.59
N ILE A 19 2.88 13.65 -4.52
CA ILE A 19 2.20 13.53 -3.22
C ILE A 19 3.06 14.25 -2.18
N SER A 20 2.47 15.17 -1.41
CA SER A 20 3.13 15.83 -0.28
C SER A 20 2.60 15.31 1.06
N TYR A 21 3.24 15.72 2.15
CA TYR A 21 2.77 15.40 3.50
C TYR A 21 1.33 15.89 3.75
N GLU A 22 0.95 17.02 3.16
CA GLU A 22 -0.39 17.60 3.28
C GLU A 22 -1.48 16.79 2.56
N ASP A 23 -1.10 15.84 1.69
CA ASP A 23 -2.02 14.97 0.99
C ASP A 23 -2.36 13.70 1.77
N ILE A 24 -1.49 13.31 2.71
CA ILE A 24 -1.67 12.09 3.52
C ILE A 24 -2.37 12.39 4.84
N SER A 25 -3.01 11.37 5.39
CA SER A 25 -3.63 11.42 6.72
C SER A 25 -3.04 10.34 7.60
N ILE A 26 -2.51 10.72 8.75
CA ILE A 26 -1.93 9.80 9.73
C ILE A 26 -3.02 9.44 10.75
N ASP A 27 -3.51 8.20 10.75
CA ASP A 27 -4.49 7.76 11.75
C ASP A 27 -3.79 7.32 13.05
N ILE A 28 -3.87 8.18 14.06
CA ILE A 28 -3.32 7.91 15.40
C ILE A 28 -3.92 6.62 15.99
N ASN A 29 -5.18 6.29 15.69
CA ASN A 29 -5.79 5.06 16.21
C ASN A 29 -5.14 3.81 15.60
N GLU A 30 -4.77 3.85 14.31
CA GLU A 30 -4.07 2.74 13.67
C GLU A 30 -2.68 2.57 14.28
N ILE A 31 -1.98 3.67 14.53
CA ILE A 31 -0.70 3.66 15.25
C ILE A 31 -0.85 3.05 16.64
N GLU A 32 -1.85 3.44 17.42
CA GLU A 32 -2.10 2.85 18.75
C GLU A 32 -2.34 1.34 18.70
N ILE A 33 -3.16 0.89 17.74
CA ILE A 33 -3.44 -0.54 17.52
C ILE A 33 -2.17 -1.30 17.15
N LEU A 34 -1.34 -0.73 16.26
CA LEU A 34 -0.06 -1.29 15.86
C LEU A 34 0.93 -1.39 17.02
N LEU A 35 0.90 -0.43 17.95
CA LEU A 35 1.67 -0.46 19.19
C LEU A 35 1.10 -1.45 20.24
N GLY A 36 -0.02 -2.12 19.94
CA GLY A 36 -0.64 -3.12 20.81
C GLY A 36 -1.69 -2.58 21.78
N TYR A 37 -2.10 -1.33 21.63
CA TYR A 37 -3.13 -0.70 22.46
C TYR A 37 -4.52 -0.75 21.81
N GLN A 38 -5.57 -0.75 22.63
CA GLN A 38 -6.91 -0.47 22.12
C GLN A 38 -7.03 1.03 21.76
N SER A 39 -7.87 1.35 20.77
CA SER A 39 -8.11 2.73 20.33
C SER A 39 -8.49 3.64 21.51
N ASN A 40 -7.79 4.78 21.62
CA ASN A 40 -7.88 5.78 22.67
C ASN A 40 -7.59 5.25 24.09
N GLN A 41 -6.81 4.17 24.23
CA GLN A 41 -6.40 3.62 25.54
C GLN A 41 -4.89 3.68 25.76
N ILE A 42 -4.15 4.40 24.92
CA ILE A 42 -2.71 4.52 25.05
C ILE A 42 -2.33 5.48 26.20
N PRO A 43 -1.32 5.18 27.04
CA PRO A 43 -0.88 6.09 28.09
C PRO A 43 -0.27 7.39 27.50
N GLU A 44 -0.45 8.51 28.21
CA GLU A 44 -0.07 9.86 27.75
C GLU A 44 1.38 9.98 27.29
N HIS A 45 2.31 9.32 27.99
CA HIS A 45 3.72 9.32 27.61
C HIS A 45 3.93 8.84 26.16
N PHE A 46 3.24 7.77 25.74
CA PHE A 46 3.35 7.27 24.37
C PHE A 46 2.66 8.17 23.36
N SER A 47 1.53 8.82 23.72
CA SER A 47 0.89 9.83 22.87
C SER A 47 1.86 10.97 22.53
N ASN A 48 2.67 11.41 23.51
CA ASN A 48 3.69 12.43 23.29
C ASN A 48 4.82 11.94 22.37
N LEU A 49 5.23 10.66 22.49
CA LEU A 49 6.21 10.06 21.58
C LEU A 49 5.68 9.98 20.14
N ILE A 50 4.42 9.58 19.96
CA ILE A 50 3.75 9.54 18.65
C ILE A 50 3.70 10.95 18.05
N GLY A 51 3.27 11.95 18.82
CA GLY A 51 3.22 13.34 18.35
C GLY A 51 4.59 13.89 17.93
N SER A 52 5.64 13.53 18.66
CA SER A 52 7.03 13.88 18.31
C SER A 52 7.46 13.21 17.01
N ALA A 53 7.19 11.91 16.86
CA ALA A 53 7.52 11.16 15.66
C ALA A 53 6.77 11.67 14.41
N ILE A 54 5.50 12.06 14.55
CA ILE A 54 4.72 12.69 13.46
C ILE A 54 5.30 14.06 13.08
N THR A 55 5.73 14.84 14.07
CA THR A 55 6.37 16.14 13.82
C THR A 55 7.67 15.98 13.02
N ASP A 56 8.45 14.96 13.34
CA ASP A 56 9.70 14.68 12.62
C ASP A 56 9.47 14.00 11.27
N LEU A 57 8.44 13.14 11.15
CA LEU A 57 7.97 12.61 9.87
C LEU A 57 7.76 13.74 8.87
N ARG A 58 7.03 14.79 9.24
CA ARG A 58 6.77 15.94 8.35
C ARG A 58 8.05 16.57 7.79
N LYS A 59 9.14 16.58 8.54
CA LYS A 59 10.43 17.16 8.13
C LYS A 59 11.27 16.21 7.30
N LYS A 60 11.11 14.89 7.50
CA LYS A 60 11.96 13.82 6.96
C LYS A 60 11.34 13.06 5.78
N ILE A 61 10.03 13.22 5.58
CA ILE A 61 9.29 12.45 4.57
C ILE A 61 9.68 12.92 3.16
N ASN A 62 9.96 11.95 2.30
CA ASN A 62 10.23 12.18 0.88
C ASN A 62 9.42 11.19 0.05
N ILE A 63 8.17 11.56 -0.25
CA ILE A 63 7.26 10.68 -0.96
C ILE A 63 7.65 10.63 -2.44
N ARG A 64 7.84 9.42 -2.96
CA ARG A 64 7.95 9.16 -4.40
C ARG A 64 6.93 8.12 -4.78
N ALA A 65 6.06 8.46 -5.72
CA ALA A 65 4.92 7.66 -6.10
C ALA A 65 4.76 7.65 -7.62
N GLY A 66 4.30 6.53 -8.14
CA GLY A 66 4.04 6.42 -9.57
C GLY A 66 3.40 5.11 -9.95
N TYR A 67 2.91 5.06 -11.19
CA TYR A 67 2.25 3.89 -11.73
C TYR A 67 2.43 3.79 -13.23
N ARG A 68 2.21 2.59 -13.77
CA ARG A 68 2.19 2.30 -15.19
C ARG A 68 0.92 1.55 -15.55
N ILE A 69 0.23 1.97 -16.61
CA ILE A 69 -0.95 1.29 -17.12
C ILE A 69 -0.57 0.31 -18.24
N LEU A 70 -0.99 -0.94 -18.10
CA LEU A 70 -0.73 -2.01 -19.05
C LEU A 70 -2.02 -2.76 -19.38
N ASN A 71 -2.11 -3.28 -20.60
CA ASN A 71 -3.20 -4.21 -20.96
C ASN A 71 -3.04 -5.52 -20.20
N THR A 72 -4.16 -6.17 -19.92
CA THR A 72 -4.18 -7.48 -19.26
C THR A 72 -5.10 -8.46 -19.95
N LYS A 73 -4.77 -9.75 -19.86
CA LYS A 73 -5.60 -10.83 -20.40
C LYS A 73 -5.46 -12.10 -19.58
N GLN A 74 -6.54 -12.85 -19.47
CA GLN A 74 -6.52 -14.19 -18.93
C GLN A 74 -5.66 -15.08 -19.84
N LYS A 75 -4.71 -15.83 -19.26
CA LYS A 75 -4.00 -16.87 -20.00
C LYS A 75 -4.93 -18.07 -20.20
N ALA A 76 -5.17 -18.46 -21.45
CA ALA A 76 -6.01 -19.61 -21.76
C ALA A 76 -5.56 -20.87 -21.02
N GLY A 77 -6.51 -21.59 -20.41
CA GLY A 77 -6.24 -22.81 -19.64
C GLY A 77 -5.59 -22.58 -18.26
N ASN A 78 -5.34 -21.34 -17.84
CA ASN A 78 -4.79 -21.03 -16.52
C ASN A 78 -5.80 -20.27 -15.67
N SER A 79 -6.11 -20.76 -14.47
CA SER A 79 -7.08 -20.15 -13.53
C SER A 79 -6.42 -19.42 -12.34
N SER A 80 -5.09 -19.37 -12.30
CA SER A 80 -4.31 -18.82 -11.19
C SER A 80 -3.33 -17.71 -11.60
N GLY A 81 -3.44 -17.18 -12.82
CA GLY A 81 -2.56 -16.11 -13.28
C GLY A 81 -3.10 -15.35 -14.47
N LEU A 82 -2.47 -14.21 -14.75
CA LEU A 82 -2.83 -13.27 -15.81
C LEU A 82 -1.58 -12.87 -16.59
N LEU A 83 -1.77 -12.50 -17.86
CA LEU A 83 -0.76 -11.78 -18.64
C LEU A 83 -0.96 -10.29 -18.39
N ILE A 84 0.07 -9.59 -17.92
CA ILE A 84 0.10 -8.14 -17.72
C ILE A 84 1.20 -7.60 -18.62
N GLY A 85 0.84 -6.82 -19.64
CA GLY A 85 1.73 -6.53 -20.75
C GLY A 85 2.15 -7.83 -21.46
N ASP A 86 3.44 -8.10 -21.49
CA ASP A 86 4.06 -9.30 -22.07
C ASP A 86 4.48 -10.34 -21.01
N LYS A 87 4.30 -10.05 -19.71
CA LYS A 87 4.72 -10.92 -18.59
C LYS A 87 3.54 -11.74 -18.08
N PHE A 88 3.79 -13.01 -17.74
CA PHE A 88 2.81 -13.86 -17.05
C PHE A 88 3.06 -13.87 -15.55
N PHE A 89 2.06 -13.49 -14.77
CA PHE A 89 2.09 -13.51 -13.31
C PHE A 89 1.33 -14.70 -12.76
N ASN A 90 1.94 -15.44 -11.83
CA ASN A 90 1.23 -16.47 -11.06
C ASN A 90 0.65 -15.87 -9.77
N LEU A 91 -0.50 -15.21 -9.91
CA LEU A 91 -1.19 -14.47 -8.85
C LEU A 91 -1.85 -15.39 -7.79
N GLY A 92 -1.98 -16.69 -8.07
CA GLY A 92 -2.81 -17.59 -7.29
C GLY A 92 -4.31 -17.39 -7.56
N LYS A 93 -5.14 -18.31 -7.08
CA LYS A 93 -6.58 -18.33 -7.39
C LYS A 93 -7.35 -17.14 -6.82
N ILE A 94 -6.98 -16.68 -5.62
CA ILE A 94 -7.66 -15.60 -4.91
C ILE A 94 -7.49 -14.28 -5.68
N VAL A 95 -6.25 -13.85 -5.87
CA VAL A 95 -5.93 -12.59 -6.58
C VAL A 95 -6.40 -12.65 -8.03
N THR A 96 -6.21 -13.78 -8.73
CA THR A 96 -6.75 -13.96 -10.10
C THR A 96 -8.28 -13.82 -10.12
N GLY A 97 -8.99 -14.36 -9.11
CA GLY A 97 -10.43 -14.27 -9.00
C GLY A 97 -10.95 -12.82 -9.00
N PHE A 98 -10.23 -11.92 -8.33
CA PHE A 98 -10.55 -10.50 -8.26
C PHE A 98 -10.15 -9.73 -9.53
N LEU A 99 -9.06 -10.13 -10.18
CA LEU A 99 -8.45 -9.39 -11.29
C LEU A 99 -8.83 -9.91 -12.70
N LYS A 100 -9.41 -11.11 -12.82
CA LYS A 100 -9.68 -11.76 -14.13
C LYS A 100 -10.63 -11.01 -15.07
N ARG A 101 -11.40 -10.03 -14.55
CA ARG A 101 -12.33 -9.20 -15.36
C ARG A 101 -11.74 -7.85 -15.74
N SER A 102 -10.49 -7.60 -15.38
CA SER A 102 -9.78 -6.38 -15.74
C SER A 102 -9.44 -6.38 -17.22
N GLU A 103 -9.52 -5.20 -17.82
CA GLU A 103 -9.12 -4.88 -19.20
C GLU A 103 -7.72 -4.22 -19.20
N SER A 104 -7.39 -3.50 -18.12
CA SER A 104 -6.08 -2.94 -17.86
C SER A 104 -5.64 -3.15 -16.40
N MET A 105 -4.34 -3.00 -16.15
CA MET A 105 -3.73 -3.01 -14.82
C MET A 105 -2.91 -1.74 -14.65
N ALA A 106 -3.10 -1.05 -13.52
CA ALA A 106 -2.13 -0.08 -13.03
C ALA A 106 -1.16 -0.82 -12.11
N VAL A 107 0.09 -0.97 -12.54
CA VAL A 107 1.20 -1.42 -11.71
C VAL A 107 1.76 -0.20 -11.01
N PHE A 108 1.83 -0.19 -9.69
CA PHE A 108 2.22 1.00 -8.93
C PHE A 108 3.29 0.71 -7.90
N CYS A 109 4.01 1.76 -7.51
CA CYS A 109 4.83 1.77 -6.32
C CYS A 109 4.86 3.14 -5.65
N VAL A 110 5.08 3.14 -4.34
CA VAL A 110 5.25 4.34 -3.52
C VAL A 110 6.27 4.07 -2.42
N THR A 111 7.05 5.08 -2.06
CA THR A 111 7.94 5.08 -0.90
C THR A 111 7.86 6.42 -0.20
N ILE A 112 8.10 6.44 1.11
CA ILE A 112 8.27 7.68 1.89
C ILE A 112 9.74 8.06 2.11
N GLY A 113 10.66 7.34 1.45
CA GLY A 113 12.09 7.46 1.66
C GLY A 113 12.61 6.63 2.84
N SER A 114 13.92 6.68 3.07
CA SER A 114 14.61 5.89 4.10
C SER A 114 14.92 6.66 5.39
N GLU A 115 14.59 7.95 5.47
CA GLU A 115 15.03 8.79 6.59
C GLU A 115 14.42 8.35 7.93
N MET A 116 13.11 8.10 7.97
CA MET A 116 12.44 7.64 9.19
C MET A 116 12.92 6.25 9.62
N GLU A 117 13.11 5.34 8.66
CA GLU A 117 13.67 4.01 8.89
C GLU A 117 15.09 4.10 9.47
N SER A 118 15.93 4.97 8.90
CA SER A 118 17.32 5.16 9.35
C SER A 118 17.38 5.72 10.77
N TYR A 119 16.51 6.69 11.07
CA TYR A 119 16.42 7.29 12.39
C TYR A 119 15.88 6.31 13.44
N SER A 120 14.86 5.52 13.10
CA SER A 120 14.37 4.43 13.95
C SER A 120 15.50 3.45 14.31
N LYS A 121 16.28 3.00 13.32
CA LYS A 121 17.43 2.12 13.55
C LYS A 121 18.50 2.77 14.43
N GLU A 122 18.74 4.07 14.27
CA GLU A 122 19.68 4.81 15.11
C GLU A 122 19.25 4.83 16.58
N LEU A 123 17.98 5.15 16.86
CA LEU A 123 17.40 5.14 18.21
C LEU A 123 17.54 3.77 18.88
N ILE A 124 17.24 2.69 18.14
CA ILE A 124 17.39 1.31 18.64
C ILE A 124 18.85 1.03 19.02
N ARG A 125 19.80 1.37 18.15
CA ARG A 125 21.24 1.16 18.43
C ARG A 125 21.74 1.99 19.61
N ASN A 126 21.16 3.17 19.82
CA ASN A 126 21.54 4.09 20.89
C ASN A 126 20.84 3.78 22.23
N GLY A 127 20.12 2.66 22.34
CA GLY A 127 19.55 2.17 23.59
C GLY A 127 18.12 2.59 23.86
N ASP A 128 17.41 3.16 22.87
CA ASP A 128 15.98 3.47 22.97
C ASP A 128 15.15 2.67 21.94
N PRO A 129 14.99 1.35 22.16
CA PRO A 129 14.25 0.50 21.24
C PRO A 129 12.76 0.84 21.20
N LEU A 130 12.21 1.38 22.30
CA LEU A 130 10.81 1.77 22.35
C LEU A 130 10.56 2.97 21.41
N LEU A 131 11.35 4.03 21.52
CA LEU A 131 11.20 5.19 20.66
C LEU A 131 11.46 4.82 19.21
N GLY A 132 12.49 4.01 18.95
CA GLY A 132 12.74 3.47 17.61
C GLY A 132 11.53 2.73 17.02
N TYR A 133 10.84 1.93 17.81
CA TYR A 133 9.63 1.23 17.38
C TYR A 133 8.44 2.17 17.13
N VAL A 134 8.27 3.22 17.93
CA VAL A 134 7.26 4.27 17.68
C VAL A 134 7.51 4.96 16.34
N TYR A 135 8.76 5.32 16.04
CA TYR A 135 9.12 5.93 14.75
C TYR A 135 8.88 4.98 13.58
N ASP A 136 9.21 3.70 13.73
CA ASP A 136 8.96 2.71 12.68
C ASP A 136 7.46 2.53 12.41
N THR A 137 6.65 2.50 13.46
CA THR A 137 5.19 2.39 13.37
C THR A 137 4.56 3.61 12.68
N VAL A 138 4.96 4.82 13.07
CA VAL A 138 4.51 6.06 12.41
C VAL A 138 4.91 6.08 10.93
N ALA A 139 6.11 5.59 10.59
CA ALA A 139 6.56 5.49 9.22
C ALA A 139 5.78 4.44 8.41
N SER A 140 5.37 3.32 9.03
CA SER A 140 4.47 2.33 8.41
C SER A 140 3.12 2.94 8.06
N GLU A 141 2.50 3.67 8.99
CA GLU A 141 1.23 4.35 8.75
C GLU A 141 1.35 5.39 7.61
N ALA A 142 2.45 6.13 7.57
CA ALA A 142 2.68 7.14 6.53
C ALA A 142 2.78 6.55 5.12
N VAL A 143 3.46 5.40 4.94
CA VAL A 143 3.54 4.75 3.61
C VAL A 143 2.21 4.14 3.20
N GLU A 144 1.45 3.56 4.13
CA GLU A 144 0.08 3.06 3.86
C GLU A 144 -0.85 4.20 3.44
N SER A 145 -0.82 5.32 4.16
CA SER A 145 -1.58 6.51 3.80
C SER A 145 -1.19 7.05 2.42
N SER A 146 0.10 7.08 2.10
CA SER A 146 0.61 7.47 0.78
C SER A 146 0.13 6.52 -0.33
N ALA A 147 0.08 5.21 -0.07
CA ALA A 147 -0.44 4.21 -1.00
C ALA A 147 -1.95 4.36 -1.22
N ASN A 148 -2.72 4.67 -0.17
CA ASN A 148 -4.15 4.94 -0.28
C ASN A 148 -4.43 6.19 -1.13
N VAL A 149 -3.66 7.25 -0.94
CA VAL A 149 -3.73 8.47 -1.76
C VAL A 149 -3.42 8.16 -3.23
N LEU A 150 -2.35 7.39 -3.50
CA LEU A 150 -2.00 6.97 -4.85
C LEU A 150 -3.10 6.09 -5.48
N HIS A 151 -3.66 5.15 -4.72
CA HIS A 151 -4.76 4.29 -5.16
C HIS A 151 -5.99 5.12 -5.53
N ASP A 152 -6.36 6.10 -4.72
CA ASP A 152 -7.48 7.01 -4.98
C ASP A 152 -7.25 7.85 -6.25
N HIS A 153 -6.01 8.30 -6.47
CA HIS A 153 -5.64 9.01 -7.69
C HIS A 153 -5.76 8.10 -8.93
N ILE A 154 -5.15 6.91 -8.91
CA ILE A 154 -5.24 5.92 -10.00
C ILE A 154 -6.70 5.58 -10.30
N THR A 155 -7.50 5.42 -9.25
CA THR A 155 -8.93 5.14 -9.36
C THR A 155 -9.65 6.25 -10.14
N GLU A 156 -9.35 7.50 -9.84
CA GLU A 156 -9.94 8.64 -10.54
C GLU A 156 -9.50 8.67 -12.01
N GLN A 157 -8.22 8.42 -12.29
CA GLN A 157 -7.73 8.39 -13.68
C GLN A 157 -8.39 7.28 -14.50
N MET A 158 -8.52 6.07 -13.94
CA MET A 158 -9.22 4.97 -14.62
C MET A 158 -10.71 5.26 -14.83
N ARG A 159 -11.36 5.94 -13.89
CA ARG A 159 -12.77 6.34 -14.01
C ARG A 159 -13.01 7.36 -15.12
N LYS A 160 -12.07 8.26 -15.38
CA LYS A 160 -12.13 9.18 -16.54
C LYS A 160 -12.18 8.43 -17.86
N SER A 161 -11.63 7.21 -17.92
CA SER A 161 -11.73 6.30 -19.07
C SER A 161 -12.97 5.40 -19.04
N GLY A 162 -13.93 5.63 -18.14
CA GLY A 162 -15.17 4.84 -18.03
C GLY A 162 -15.03 3.52 -17.27
N PHE A 163 -13.85 3.23 -16.71
CA PHE A 163 -13.61 1.99 -15.98
C PHE A 163 -14.07 2.04 -14.53
N LYS A 164 -14.48 0.88 -14.02
CA LYS A 164 -14.47 0.58 -12.58
C LYS A 164 -13.06 0.09 -12.21
N VAL A 165 -12.78 0.05 -10.91
CA VAL A 165 -11.51 -0.45 -10.39
C VAL A 165 -11.72 -1.56 -9.36
N THR A 166 -10.71 -2.42 -9.20
CA THR A 166 -10.59 -3.38 -8.10
C THR A 166 -9.94 -2.72 -6.89
N ASN A 167 -9.77 -3.49 -5.80
CA ASN A 167 -8.82 -3.19 -4.75
C ASN A 167 -7.37 -3.30 -5.30
N GLY A 168 -6.39 -2.73 -4.59
CA GLY A 168 -4.98 -2.97 -4.85
C GLY A 168 -4.51 -4.30 -4.27
N TYR A 169 -3.72 -5.07 -5.03
CA TYR A 169 -3.13 -6.34 -4.59
C TYR A 169 -1.62 -6.31 -4.75
N SER A 170 -0.89 -6.97 -3.84
CA SER A 170 0.57 -6.96 -3.83
C SER A 170 1.14 -8.38 -3.67
N PRO A 171 2.30 -8.68 -4.28
CA PRO A 171 3.08 -9.88 -3.97
C PRO A 171 3.30 -10.02 -2.46
N GLY A 172 3.19 -11.23 -1.92
CA GLY A 172 3.27 -11.52 -0.49
C GLY A 172 1.92 -11.59 0.24
N TYR A 173 0.82 -11.15 -0.39
CA TYR A 173 -0.54 -11.23 0.17
C TYR A 173 -1.41 -12.26 -0.57
N CYS A 174 -2.44 -12.78 0.12
CA CYS A 174 -3.45 -13.66 -0.48
C CYS A 174 -2.88 -14.87 -1.25
N ASN A 175 -1.79 -15.45 -0.74
CA ASN A 175 -1.03 -16.55 -1.35
C ASN A 175 -0.39 -16.21 -2.72
N TRP A 176 -0.34 -14.94 -3.11
CA TRP A 176 0.53 -14.49 -4.18
C TRP A 176 1.97 -14.45 -3.64
N LYS A 177 2.87 -15.20 -4.28
CA LYS A 177 4.25 -15.31 -3.82
C LYS A 177 4.99 -13.97 -3.90
N VAL A 178 5.86 -13.72 -2.92
CA VAL A 178 6.63 -12.47 -2.85
C VAL A 178 7.71 -12.36 -3.93
N ASP A 179 8.20 -13.47 -4.49
CA ASP A 179 9.20 -13.48 -5.57
C ASP A 179 8.69 -12.83 -6.87
N GLU A 180 7.37 -12.88 -7.13
CA GLU A 180 6.69 -12.20 -8.24
C GLU A 180 6.82 -10.66 -8.16
N GLN A 181 7.27 -10.10 -7.05
CA GLN A 181 7.65 -8.70 -6.92
C GLN A 181 8.75 -8.30 -7.91
N HIS A 182 9.72 -9.18 -8.20
CA HIS A 182 10.73 -8.93 -9.24
C HIS A 182 10.09 -8.78 -10.62
N LEU A 183 9.08 -9.60 -10.90
CA LEU A 183 8.33 -9.52 -12.15
C LEU A 183 7.52 -8.21 -12.23
N LEU A 184 6.89 -7.81 -11.12
CA LEU A 184 6.16 -6.54 -10.99
C LEU A 184 7.08 -5.36 -11.28
N PHE A 185 8.25 -5.29 -10.66
CA PHE A 185 9.22 -4.22 -10.90
C PHE A 185 9.81 -4.27 -12.31
N SER A 186 9.89 -5.44 -12.95
CA SER A 186 10.32 -5.54 -14.35
C SER A 186 9.36 -4.89 -15.35
N LEU A 187 8.13 -4.56 -14.94
CA LEU A 187 7.18 -3.78 -15.72
C LEU A 187 7.35 -2.27 -15.55
N LEU A 188 8.07 -1.82 -14.53
CA LEU A 188 8.30 -0.41 -14.23
C LEU A 188 9.66 0.05 -14.79
N PRO A 189 9.88 1.36 -14.99
CA PRO A 189 11.21 1.86 -15.33
C PRO A 189 12.27 1.42 -14.32
N GLY A 190 13.53 1.32 -14.77
CA GLY A 190 14.64 1.03 -13.86
C GLY A 190 14.75 2.08 -12.75
N ASN A 191 14.88 1.62 -11.50
CA ASN A 191 14.93 2.48 -10.30
C ASN A 191 13.71 3.43 -10.16
N PHE A 192 12.54 3.00 -10.61
CA PHE A 192 11.31 3.80 -10.52
C PHE A 192 10.99 4.16 -9.07
N CYS A 193 10.60 5.41 -8.84
CA CYS A 193 10.44 6.02 -7.51
C CYS A 193 11.68 5.92 -6.60
N GLY A 194 12.87 5.57 -7.11
CA GLY A 194 14.07 5.33 -6.30
C GLY A 194 14.00 4.04 -5.48
N ILE A 195 13.14 3.09 -5.84
CA ILE A 195 12.98 1.82 -5.14
C ILE A 195 13.79 0.73 -5.85
N SER A 196 14.52 -0.04 -5.07
CA SER A 196 15.25 -1.23 -5.52
C SER A 196 14.77 -2.48 -4.79
N LEU A 197 15.06 -3.65 -5.35
CA LEU A 197 14.75 -4.95 -4.75
C LEU A 197 16.02 -5.68 -4.38
N THR A 198 16.02 -6.29 -3.19
CA THR A 198 17.01 -7.30 -2.80
C THR A 198 16.76 -8.61 -3.55
N GLU A 199 17.71 -9.55 -3.50
CA GLU A 199 17.54 -10.89 -4.08
C GLU A 199 16.28 -11.61 -3.54
N MET A 200 15.98 -11.42 -2.26
CA MET A 200 14.79 -11.96 -1.59
C MET A 200 13.51 -11.15 -1.87
N ALA A 201 13.54 -10.25 -2.86
CA ALA A 201 12.41 -9.43 -3.30
C ALA A 201 11.89 -8.42 -2.26
N LEU A 202 12.68 -8.12 -1.24
CA LEU A 202 12.39 -7.03 -0.29
C LEU A 202 12.73 -5.67 -0.91
N MET A 203 11.85 -4.69 -0.71
CA MET A 203 12.03 -3.33 -1.20
C MET A 203 13.02 -2.52 -0.35
N GLN A 204 13.77 -1.66 -1.02
CA GLN A 204 14.64 -0.66 -0.42
C GLN A 204 14.35 0.71 -1.07
N PRO A 205 13.86 1.71 -0.32
CA PRO A 205 13.64 1.75 1.15
C PRO A 205 12.62 0.75 1.69
N ILE A 206 12.68 0.39 2.99
CA ILE A 206 11.75 -0.59 3.60
C ILE A 206 10.32 -0.04 3.63
N LYS A 207 10.17 1.27 3.89
CA LYS A 207 8.86 1.94 3.91
C LYS A 207 8.41 2.27 2.49
N SER A 208 8.13 1.19 1.75
CA SER A 208 7.67 1.20 0.37
C SER A 208 6.53 0.20 0.19
N ILE A 209 5.60 0.50 -0.72
CA ILE A 209 4.50 -0.36 -1.12
C ILE A 209 4.47 -0.43 -2.64
N SER A 210 4.19 -1.60 -3.19
CA SER A 210 3.91 -1.78 -4.62
C SER A 210 2.76 -2.73 -4.81
N GLY A 211 2.08 -2.65 -5.95
CA GLY A 211 1.01 -3.58 -6.25
C GLY A 211 0.40 -3.36 -7.62
N ILE A 212 -0.76 -3.97 -7.81
CA ILE A 212 -1.57 -3.87 -9.01
C ILE A 212 -3.01 -3.51 -8.67
N ILE A 213 -3.59 -2.60 -9.46
CA ILE A 213 -5.01 -2.24 -9.43
C ILE A 213 -5.59 -2.57 -10.81
N GLY A 214 -6.64 -3.38 -10.85
CA GLY A 214 -7.31 -3.74 -12.09
C GLY A 214 -8.36 -2.72 -12.49
N GLY A 215 -8.34 -2.29 -13.75
CA GLY A 215 -9.36 -1.43 -14.37
C GLY A 215 -10.17 -2.19 -15.41
N GLY A 216 -11.48 -1.93 -15.49
CA GLY A 216 -12.33 -2.46 -16.57
C GLY A 216 -13.82 -2.16 -16.35
N HIS A 217 -14.66 -2.45 -17.33
CA HIS A 217 -16.10 -2.18 -17.22
C HIS A 217 -16.82 -3.16 -16.27
N ASN A 218 -16.28 -4.37 -16.15
CA ASN A 218 -16.90 -5.49 -15.45
C ASN A 218 -16.16 -5.91 -14.17
N VAL A 219 -15.18 -5.12 -13.73
CA VAL A 219 -14.52 -5.32 -12.43
C VAL A 219 -15.39 -4.80 -11.29
N LYS A 220 -15.06 -5.22 -10.07
CA LYS A 220 -15.71 -4.77 -8.85
C LYS A 220 -14.67 -4.39 -7.82
N PHE A 221 -14.90 -3.27 -7.15
CA PHE A 221 -14.31 -3.01 -5.84
C PHE A 221 -15.07 -3.86 -4.82
N SER A 222 -14.36 -4.53 -3.92
CA SER A 222 -14.95 -5.38 -2.90
C SER A 222 -14.52 -4.90 -1.52
N ASP A 223 -15.40 -5.04 -0.54
CA ASP A 223 -14.95 -5.08 0.84
C ASP A 223 -14.00 -6.28 0.97
N TYR A 224 -12.81 -6.05 1.49
CA TYR A 224 -11.77 -7.09 1.63
C TYR A 224 -12.34 -8.27 2.44
N SER A 225 -12.54 -9.42 1.79
CA SER A 225 -12.77 -10.68 2.52
C SER A 225 -11.41 -11.30 2.87
N CYS A 226 -10.83 -10.83 3.98
CA CYS A 226 -9.64 -11.44 4.57
C CYS A 226 -9.92 -12.82 5.17
N ASP A 227 -11.18 -13.27 5.17
CA ASP A 227 -11.66 -14.52 5.78
C ASP A 227 -11.18 -15.75 5.00
N GLU A 228 -10.99 -15.62 3.69
CA GLU A 228 -10.46 -16.69 2.83
C GLU A 228 -8.92 -16.75 2.82
N CYS A 229 -8.24 -15.82 3.50
CA CYS A 229 -6.78 -15.77 3.56
C CYS A 229 -6.22 -16.67 4.68
N THR A 230 -5.31 -17.58 4.34
CA THR A 230 -4.73 -18.55 5.29
C THR A 230 -3.63 -17.99 6.17
N ILE A 231 -3.18 -16.75 5.95
CA ILE A 231 -2.19 -16.07 6.80
C ILE A 231 -2.84 -15.79 8.16
N LYS A 232 -2.29 -16.32 9.25
CA LYS A 232 -2.86 -16.19 10.61
C LYS A 232 -2.57 -14.82 11.21
N ASP A 233 -1.31 -14.42 11.21
CA ASP A 233 -0.83 -13.20 11.89
C ASP A 233 -0.68 -12.04 10.88
N CYS A 234 -1.82 -11.55 10.38
CA CYS A 234 -1.85 -10.47 9.40
C CYS A 234 -2.26 -9.15 10.07
N THR A 235 -1.36 -8.16 10.06
CA THR A 235 -1.61 -6.81 10.58
C THR A 235 -2.82 -6.15 9.94
N GLN A 236 -3.01 -6.32 8.63
CA GLN A 236 -4.18 -5.75 7.92
C GLN A 236 -5.50 -6.33 8.43
N ARG A 237 -5.52 -7.62 8.80
CA ARG A 237 -6.70 -8.25 9.40
C ARG A 237 -6.98 -7.64 10.77
N LEU A 238 -5.95 -7.47 11.61
CA LEU A 238 -6.09 -6.85 12.93
C LEU A 238 -6.69 -5.44 12.85
N ILE A 239 -6.18 -4.61 11.94
CA ILE A 239 -6.70 -3.25 11.69
C ILE A 239 -8.15 -3.30 11.20
N ASN A 240 -8.45 -4.14 10.20
CA ASN A 240 -9.80 -4.26 9.64
C ASN A 240 -10.83 -4.75 10.66
N ASP A 241 -10.47 -5.73 11.50
CA ASP A 241 -11.35 -6.25 12.55
C ASP A 241 -11.61 -5.19 13.63
N SER A 242 -10.59 -4.40 13.98
CA SER A 242 -10.72 -3.27 14.91
C SER A 242 -11.66 -2.19 14.36
N LYS A 243 -11.55 -1.86 13.06
CA LYS A 243 -12.47 -0.94 12.36
C LYS A 243 -13.91 -1.48 12.36
N LYS A 244 -14.12 -2.77 12.02
CA LYS A 244 -15.45 -3.41 12.03
C LYS A 244 -16.08 -3.39 13.43
N ASN A 245 -15.31 -3.68 14.47
CA ASN A 245 -15.78 -3.64 15.85
C ASN A 245 -16.20 -2.23 16.28
N LYS A 246 -15.44 -1.19 15.91
CA LYS A 246 -15.80 0.21 16.17
C LYS A 246 -17.11 0.61 15.48
N LEU A 247 -17.30 0.22 14.21
CA LEU A 247 -18.58 0.45 13.50
C LEU A 247 -19.75 -0.26 14.20
N ARG A 248 -19.58 -1.50 14.66
CA ARG A 248 -20.63 -2.23 15.38
C ARG A 248 -21.03 -1.55 16.69
N ILE A 249 -20.07 -1.06 17.46
CA ILE A 249 -20.34 -0.32 18.71
C ILE A 249 -21.11 0.98 18.42
N LEU A 250 -20.69 1.76 17.42
CA LEU A 250 -21.36 3.00 17.02
C LEU A 250 -22.81 2.80 16.54
N HIS A 251 -23.11 1.68 15.88
CA HIS A 251 -24.47 1.31 15.46
C HIS A 251 -25.32 0.70 16.58
N SER A 252 -24.71 0.24 17.67
CA SER A 252 -25.42 -0.30 18.84
C SER A 252 -25.80 0.79 19.86
N THR A 253 -25.29 2.01 19.71
CA THR A 253 -25.56 3.17 20.57
C THR A 253 -26.53 4.19 19.94
N LYS A 254 -27.22 3.82 18.86
CA LYS A 254 -28.34 4.57 18.27
C LYS A 254 -29.63 3.77 18.43
#